data_AF-A0A952LZ36-F1
#
_entry.id   AF-A0A952LZ36-F1
#
_cell.length_a   1.000
_cell.length_b   1.000
_cell.length_c   1.000
_cell.angle_alpha   90.00
_cell.angle_beta   90.00
_cell.angle_gamma   90.00
#
_symmetry.space_group_name_H-M   'P 1'
#
loop_
_entity.id
_entity.type
_entity.pdbx_description
1 polymer ?
#
loop_
_entity_poly.entity_id
_entity_poly.type
_entity_poly.pdbx_seq_one_letter_code
_entity_poly.pdbx_strand_id
1 'polypeptide(L)'
;MKPVSITGARLHNLKNIDVSLPTDKLVVVTGVSGSGKSTLVFDLLFEEGRKRYLQAIGVLSDLGEDRRYEQLTGLRPTVAIKQGVIRQSNPRSVVGSKTRILHYLGMLFAYNYNRNTGVEESLQAAHFSFNSPLGMCEHCRGRGYVFAFNFAVLLPDEKTTLPQMYCNAKMESSFRKFTARLIDRFDLDLNTPFLQLPQVVQDIVLYGRDPEGAQLSGLDVNLQSRLSRGKDIGNAMSAHTCEVCGGSRLGAHARGIDLAGKSFGELASCTIAELNEFLQSLAFEPPAPAANSVVVPATLLAKTRELVSQLVSVKLDYLSLYRPIPTLSGGELQRLFLMSYLDSELESLLYIFDEPTAGLHEIEKKELLQRIISLKAQGNAVIVVEHDKTVISLAEHIVDIGPGAGENGGTVVYQGDYAGLLDSQASATGRYLAQAAASVAVADNSQPKSNFRSTDQQITLIDVRTNNLQSVSVSFPLGKLVGVAGVSGSGKSSLISGTLVPALRSEAE
;
A
#
# COMPACT_ATOMS: atom_id res chain seq x y z
N MET A 1 30.78 -16.01 -5.71
CA MET A 1 30.53 -14.55 -5.75
C MET A 1 31.13 -13.91 -4.51
N LYS A 2 31.57 -12.64 -4.54
CA LYS A 2 32.13 -11.97 -3.34
C LYS A 2 31.01 -11.66 -2.33
N PRO A 3 31.18 -11.97 -1.03
CA PRO A 3 30.19 -11.63 -0.01
C PRO A 3 30.08 -10.11 0.18
N VAL A 4 28.95 -9.65 0.73
CA VAL A 4 28.84 -8.30 1.28
C VAL A 4 29.45 -8.34 2.68
N SER A 5 30.58 -7.68 2.87
CA SER A 5 31.28 -7.66 4.16
C SER A 5 31.34 -6.24 4.69
N ILE A 6 30.86 -6.08 5.91
CA ILE A 6 30.90 -4.84 6.68
C ILE A 6 31.75 -5.03 7.92
N THR A 7 32.66 -4.10 8.17
CA THR A 7 33.44 -4.05 9.41
C THR A 7 33.19 -2.76 10.16
N GLY A 8 33.11 -2.91 11.47
CA GLY A 8 32.92 -1.84 12.43
C GLY A 8 31.66 -1.00 12.23
N ALA A 9 30.53 -1.65 11.91
CA ALA A 9 29.26 -0.95 11.68
C ALA A 9 28.74 -0.27 12.96
N ARG A 10 28.53 1.05 12.88
CA ARG A 10 28.12 1.93 13.97
C ARG A 10 27.07 2.91 13.43
N LEU A 11 25.81 2.56 13.59
CA LEU A 11 24.67 3.41 13.24
C LEU A 11 23.55 3.16 14.25
N HIS A 12 22.90 4.22 14.73
CA HIS A 12 21.92 4.18 15.81
C HIS A 12 22.40 3.32 17.00
N ASN A 13 21.78 2.17 17.26
CA ASN A 13 22.13 1.29 18.37
C ASN A 13 23.14 0.19 18.02
N LEU A 14 23.69 0.12 16.79
CA LEU A 14 24.72 -0.87 16.42
C LEU A 14 26.05 -0.60 17.14
N LYS A 15 26.64 -1.64 17.73
CA LYS A 15 27.81 -1.58 18.61
C LYS A 15 29.07 -2.09 17.92
N ASN A 16 29.49 -1.44 16.85
CA ASN A 16 30.72 -1.77 16.11
C ASN A 16 30.72 -3.22 15.62
N ILE A 17 29.69 -3.61 14.88
CA ILE A 17 29.52 -5.01 14.46
C ILE A 17 30.22 -5.31 13.14
N ASP A 18 30.79 -6.50 13.06
CA ASP A 18 31.33 -7.08 11.84
C ASP A 18 30.35 -8.14 11.32
N VAL A 19 29.98 -8.05 10.04
CA VAL A 19 29.03 -8.97 9.41
C VAL A 19 29.52 -9.35 8.02
N SER A 20 29.42 -10.63 7.69
CA SER A 20 29.69 -11.13 6.34
C SER A 20 28.47 -11.87 5.80
N LEU A 21 27.90 -11.35 4.71
CA LEU A 21 26.67 -11.84 4.10
C LEU A 21 26.99 -12.51 2.77
N PRO A 22 26.85 -13.83 2.65
CA PRO A 22 27.05 -14.54 1.40
C PRO A 22 25.98 -14.14 0.37
N THR A 23 26.41 -13.79 -0.85
CA THR A 23 25.49 -13.30 -1.91
C THR A 23 24.84 -14.41 -2.73
N ASP A 24 25.31 -15.65 -2.57
CA ASP A 24 24.84 -16.86 -3.25
C ASP A 24 23.85 -17.69 -2.41
N LYS A 25 23.50 -17.18 -1.22
CA LYS A 25 22.62 -17.81 -0.24
C LYS A 25 21.42 -16.93 0.06
N LEU A 26 20.30 -17.56 0.44
CA LEU A 26 19.20 -16.88 1.11
C LEU A 26 19.65 -16.49 2.51
N VAL A 27 19.87 -15.19 2.74
CA VAL A 27 20.28 -14.63 4.02
C VAL A 27 19.06 -14.17 4.80
N VAL A 28 18.88 -14.66 6.02
CA VAL A 28 17.84 -14.17 6.94
C VAL A 28 18.48 -13.39 8.09
N VAL A 29 18.02 -12.16 8.31
CA VAL A 29 18.39 -11.35 9.47
C VAL A 29 17.25 -11.38 10.47
N THR A 30 17.51 -11.88 11.67
CA THR A 30 16.49 -12.06 12.72
C THR A 30 16.96 -11.50 14.06
N GLY A 31 16.11 -11.62 15.09
CA GLY A 31 16.36 -11.07 16.43
C GLY A 31 15.19 -10.30 17.01
N VAL A 32 15.24 -9.97 18.30
CA VAL A 32 14.13 -9.30 19.00
C VAL A 32 13.79 -7.92 18.40
N SER A 33 12.54 -7.48 18.53
CA SER A 33 12.14 -6.15 18.04
C SER A 33 13.02 -5.06 18.66
N GLY A 34 13.49 -4.11 17.85
CA GLY A 34 14.43 -3.07 18.29
C GLY A 34 15.88 -3.53 18.50
N SER A 35 16.26 -4.76 18.14
CA SER A 35 17.65 -5.23 18.31
C SER A 35 18.67 -4.58 17.38
N GLY A 36 18.24 -3.89 16.32
CA GLY A 36 19.12 -3.26 15.33
C GLY A 36 19.08 -3.86 13.92
N LYS A 37 18.19 -4.83 13.65
CA LYS A 37 18.02 -5.44 12.31
C LYS A 37 17.73 -4.41 11.23
N SER A 38 16.72 -3.57 11.43
CA SER A 38 16.32 -2.54 10.46
C SER A 38 17.43 -1.51 10.27
N THR A 39 18.18 -1.20 11.33
CA THR A 39 19.34 -0.33 11.25
C THR A 39 20.46 -0.91 10.41
N LEU A 40 20.80 -2.19 10.61
CA LEU A 40 21.81 -2.85 9.77
C LEU A 40 21.35 -2.94 8.31
N VAL A 41 20.12 -3.39 8.08
CA VAL A 41 19.66 -3.79 6.76
C VAL A 41 19.15 -2.62 5.94
N PHE A 42 18.31 -1.75 6.50
CA PHE A 42 17.70 -0.64 5.79
C PHE A 42 18.48 0.67 5.94
N ASP A 43 18.80 1.07 7.17
CA ASP A 43 19.40 2.40 7.40
C ASP A 43 20.89 2.42 7.00
N LEU A 44 21.52 1.24 6.95
CA LEU A 44 22.91 1.07 6.52
C LEU A 44 23.02 0.42 5.13
N LEU A 45 22.76 -0.89 4.98
CA LEU A 45 23.05 -1.59 3.71
C LEU A 45 22.25 -1.04 2.52
N PHE A 46 20.94 -0.83 2.68
CA PHE A 46 20.11 -0.26 1.62
C PHE A 46 20.50 1.17 1.27
N GLU A 47 20.63 2.06 2.27
CA GLU A 47 20.99 3.46 2.00
C GLU A 47 22.38 3.59 1.37
N GLU A 48 23.36 2.78 1.80
CA GLU A 48 24.68 2.73 1.16
C GLU A 48 24.64 2.19 -0.27
N GLY A 49 23.87 1.12 -0.50
CA GLY A 49 23.69 0.56 -1.84
C GLY A 49 23.05 1.56 -2.79
N ARG A 50 22.05 2.29 -2.31
CA ARG A 50 21.39 3.39 -3.04
C ARG A 50 22.35 4.55 -3.28
N LYS A 51 23.10 4.98 -2.27
CA LYS A 51 24.09 6.06 -2.37
C LYS A 51 25.14 5.75 -3.44
N ARG A 52 25.78 4.57 -3.36
CA ARG A 52 26.81 4.13 -4.32
C ARG A 52 26.28 4.05 -5.75
N TYR A 53 25.06 3.54 -5.93
CA TYR A 53 24.42 3.50 -7.24
C TYR A 53 24.18 4.91 -7.82
N LEU A 54 23.60 5.81 -7.03
CA LEU A 54 23.33 7.20 -7.46
C LEU A 54 24.61 7.98 -7.75
N GLN A 55 25.69 7.72 -7.00
CA GLN A 55 27.02 8.28 -7.25
C GLN A 55 27.60 7.74 -8.57
N ALA A 56 27.50 6.43 -8.82
CA ALA A 56 28.01 5.81 -10.04
C ALA A 56 27.33 6.33 -11.32
N ILE A 57 26.04 6.69 -11.24
CA ILE A 57 25.30 7.28 -12.37
C ILE A 57 25.37 8.82 -12.41
N GLY A 58 26.15 9.46 -11.53
CA GLY A 58 26.37 10.91 -11.52
C GLY A 58 25.19 11.76 -11.03
N VAL A 59 24.18 11.15 -10.40
CA VAL A 59 22.99 11.86 -9.87
C VAL A 59 23.31 12.53 -8.53
N LEU A 60 24.19 11.94 -7.74
CA LEU A 60 24.56 12.43 -6.41
C LEU A 60 26.06 12.70 -6.35
N SER A 61 26.45 13.93 -6.02
CA SER A 61 27.84 14.29 -5.71
C SER A 61 28.23 13.80 -4.31
N ASP A 62 29.52 13.55 -4.10
CA ASP A 62 30.01 13.00 -2.84
C ASP A 62 29.84 13.99 -1.69
N LEU A 63 28.84 13.75 -0.83
CA LEU A 63 28.53 14.54 0.35
C LEU A 63 29.11 13.83 1.57
N GLY A 64 30.41 14.06 1.84
CA GLY A 64 31.08 13.79 3.12
C GLY A 64 31.13 12.33 3.63
N GLU A 65 32.12 12.08 4.49
CA GLU A 65 32.26 10.82 5.22
C GLU A 65 31.42 10.83 6.51
N ASP A 66 30.23 10.24 6.45
CA ASP A 66 29.57 9.75 7.66
C ASP A 66 30.26 8.45 8.09
N ARG A 67 30.92 8.45 9.26
CA ARG A 67 31.64 7.28 9.82
C ARG A 67 30.67 6.21 10.36
N ARG A 68 29.82 5.67 9.50
CA ARG A 68 28.83 4.63 9.81
C ARG A 68 29.42 3.22 9.87
N TYR A 69 30.61 3.02 9.32
CA TYR A 69 31.36 1.76 9.30
C TYR A 69 32.84 2.05 9.01
N GLU A 70 33.72 1.08 9.28
CA GLU A 70 35.15 1.15 8.95
C GLU A 70 35.41 0.72 7.51
N GLN A 71 34.78 -0.39 7.08
CA GLN A 71 34.87 -0.86 5.70
C GLN A 71 33.55 -1.51 5.27
N LEU A 72 33.18 -1.30 4.00
CA LEU A 72 32.02 -1.98 3.40
C LEU A 72 32.33 -2.36 1.95
N THR A 73 32.43 -3.67 1.71
CA THR A 73 32.83 -4.26 0.42
C THR A 73 31.75 -5.19 -0.13
N GLY A 74 31.78 -5.45 -1.44
CA GLY A 74 30.87 -6.39 -2.10
C GLY A 74 29.42 -5.93 -2.26
N LEU A 75 29.07 -4.73 -1.79
CA LEU A 75 27.72 -4.18 -1.88
C LEU A 75 27.32 -3.91 -3.33
N ARG A 76 26.16 -4.45 -3.73
CA ARG A 76 25.57 -4.32 -5.06
C ARG A 76 24.52 -3.20 -5.09
N PRO A 77 24.07 -2.74 -6.28
CA PRO A 77 22.87 -1.92 -6.37
C PRO A 77 21.73 -2.59 -5.63
N THR A 78 21.13 -1.86 -4.68
CA THR A 78 20.24 -2.45 -3.68
C THR A 78 18.80 -2.00 -3.88
N VAL A 79 17.88 -2.94 -3.83
CA VAL A 79 16.43 -2.72 -3.90
C VAL A 79 15.81 -3.15 -2.58
N ALA A 80 15.18 -2.23 -1.87
CA ALA A 80 14.47 -2.53 -0.62
C ALA A 80 12.96 -2.59 -0.82
N ILE A 81 12.38 -3.64 -0.24
CA ILE A 81 10.96 -3.93 -0.16
C ILE A 81 10.56 -3.79 1.30
N LYS A 82 10.12 -2.60 1.71
CA LYS A 82 9.64 -2.35 3.07
C LYS A 82 8.17 -2.73 3.22
N GLN A 83 7.79 -3.29 4.37
CA GLN A 83 6.40 -3.63 4.73
C GLN A 83 5.47 -2.41 4.57
N GLY A 84 5.99 -1.21 4.90
CA GLY A 84 5.30 0.07 4.74
C GLY A 84 5.08 0.52 3.30
N VAL A 85 5.91 0.14 2.32
CA VAL A 85 5.72 0.54 0.91
C VAL A 85 4.53 -0.21 0.28
N ILE A 86 4.19 -1.37 0.83
CA ILE A 86 3.03 -2.17 0.44
C ILE A 86 1.73 -1.53 0.99
N ARG A 87 1.76 -0.96 2.21
CA ARG A 87 0.57 -0.40 2.89
C ARG A 87 0.40 1.13 2.77
N GLN A 88 1.49 1.90 2.76
CA GLN A 88 1.53 3.36 2.61
C GLN A 88 1.76 3.75 1.13
N SER A 89 0.94 3.20 0.24
CA SER A 89 0.89 3.71 -1.13
C SER A 89 0.31 5.12 -1.13
N ASN A 90 0.81 5.98 -2.02
CA ASN A 90 0.21 7.30 -2.26
C ASN A 90 -1.32 7.10 -2.49
N PRO A 91 -2.21 7.86 -1.84
CA PRO A 91 -3.66 7.70 -2.03
C PRO A 91 -4.12 7.81 -3.50
N ARG A 92 -3.30 8.41 -4.36
CA ARG A 92 -3.52 8.48 -5.82
C ARG A 92 -3.02 7.26 -6.60
N SER A 93 -2.20 6.41 -6.01
CA SER A 93 -1.68 5.20 -6.64
C SER A 93 -2.80 4.19 -6.85
N VAL A 94 -2.84 3.64 -8.05
CA VAL A 94 -3.76 2.58 -8.47
C VAL A 94 -2.99 1.40 -9.04
N VAL A 95 -3.66 0.23 -9.12
CA VAL A 95 -3.12 -1.02 -9.69
C VAL A 95 -2.36 -0.76 -10.99
N GLY A 96 -3.01 -0.13 -11.97
CA GLY A 96 -2.42 0.08 -13.30
C GLY A 96 -1.26 1.09 -13.35
N SER A 97 -1.16 1.99 -12.38
CA SER A 97 0.02 2.87 -12.24
C SER A 97 1.21 2.14 -11.62
N LYS A 98 0.93 1.22 -10.68
CA LYS A 98 1.94 0.42 -9.98
C LYS A 98 2.56 -0.64 -10.90
N THR A 99 1.76 -1.24 -11.77
CA THR A 99 2.17 -2.26 -12.75
C THR A 99 2.61 -1.69 -14.09
N ARG A 100 2.58 -0.35 -14.24
CA ARG A 100 2.85 0.38 -15.49
C ARG A 100 1.89 0.09 -16.66
N ILE A 101 0.87 -0.74 -16.47
CA ILE A 101 -0.09 -1.09 -17.54
C ILE A 101 -0.76 0.17 -18.11
N LEU A 102 -1.11 1.16 -17.27
CA LEU A 102 -1.71 2.42 -17.74
C LEU A 102 -0.76 3.23 -18.63
N HIS A 103 0.56 3.15 -18.40
CA HIS A 103 1.54 3.82 -19.24
C HIS A 103 1.61 3.18 -20.62
N TYR A 104 1.71 1.85 -20.67
CA TYR A 104 1.70 1.11 -21.92
C TYR A 104 0.39 1.30 -22.69
N LEU A 105 -0.75 1.21 -22.01
CA LEU A 105 -2.05 1.54 -22.58
C LEU A 105 -2.09 2.97 -23.12
N GLY A 106 -1.52 3.95 -22.41
CA GLY A 106 -1.44 5.33 -22.87
C GLY A 106 -0.59 5.50 -24.13
N MET A 107 0.49 4.73 -24.26
CA MET A 107 1.28 4.67 -25.50
C MET A 107 0.48 4.04 -26.64
N LEU A 108 -0.34 3.01 -26.40
CA LEU A 108 -1.23 2.41 -27.41
C LEU A 108 -2.17 3.46 -28.00
N PHE A 109 -2.86 4.21 -27.13
CA PHE A 109 -3.80 5.26 -27.53
C PHE A 109 -3.12 6.41 -28.27
N ALA A 110 -2.01 6.93 -27.70
CA ALA A 110 -1.24 8.00 -28.32
C ALA A 110 -0.77 7.63 -29.74
N TYR A 111 -0.20 6.43 -29.89
CA TYR A 111 0.27 5.95 -31.19
C TYR A 111 -0.89 5.79 -32.19
N ASN A 112 -2.00 5.19 -31.77
CA ASN A 112 -3.14 4.98 -32.65
C ASN A 112 -3.76 6.30 -33.13
N TYR A 113 -3.94 7.25 -32.20
CA TYR A 113 -4.45 8.58 -32.52
C TYR A 113 -3.56 9.32 -33.52
N ASN A 114 -2.26 9.41 -33.26
CA ASN A 114 -1.31 10.16 -34.09
C ASN A 114 -1.23 9.61 -35.52
N ARG A 115 -1.32 8.29 -35.68
CA ARG A 115 -1.31 7.65 -36.99
C ARG A 115 -2.58 7.96 -37.80
N ASN A 116 -3.74 7.98 -37.15
CA ASN A 116 -5.03 8.10 -37.83
C ASN A 116 -5.42 9.55 -38.15
N THR A 117 -4.90 10.52 -37.40
CA THR A 117 -5.34 11.92 -37.50
C THR A 117 -4.38 12.83 -38.27
N GLY A 118 -3.09 12.47 -38.39
CA GLY A 118 -2.11 13.21 -39.20
C GLY A 118 -1.91 14.68 -38.79
N VAL A 119 -2.29 15.06 -37.57
CA VAL A 119 -2.29 16.46 -37.08
C VAL A 119 -0.89 16.92 -36.66
N GLU A 120 -0.62 18.23 -36.76
CA GLU A 120 0.63 18.88 -36.32
C GLU A 120 0.93 18.67 -34.82
N GLU A 121 -0.09 18.56 -33.98
CA GLU A 121 0.08 18.43 -32.53
C GLU A 121 -0.11 16.98 -32.07
N SER A 122 1.00 16.24 -32.03
CA SER A 122 1.01 14.82 -31.66
C SER A 122 0.71 14.61 -30.17
N LEU A 123 -0.16 13.66 -29.86
CA LEU A 123 -0.40 13.23 -28.49
C LEU A 123 0.71 12.30 -28.02
N GLN A 124 1.27 12.64 -26.87
CA GLN A 124 2.20 11.80 -26.13
C GLN A 124 1.47 10.95 -25.07
N ALA A 125 2.10 9.87 -24.61
CA ALA A 125 1.60 9.04 -23.51
C ALA A 125 1.31 9.86 -22.22
N ALA A 126 1.98 11.00 -22.04
CA ALA A 126 1.74 11.91 -20.92
C ALA A 126 0.31 12.47 -20.89
N HIS A 127 -0.38 12.61 -22.03
CA HIS A 127 -1.77 13.05 -22.10
C HIS A 127 -2.75 12.00 -21.56
N PHE A 128 -2.36 10.71 -21.57
CA PHE A 128 -3.13 9.61 -21.01
C PHE A 128 -2.74 9.28 -19.56
N SER A 129 -1.91 10.12 -18.93
CA SER A 129 -1.49 9.96 -17.54
C SER A 129 -2.18 10.99 -16.64
N PHE A 130 -3.07 10.52 -15.75
CA PHE A 130 -3.71 11.37 -14.74
C PHE A 130 -2.74 11.91 -13.68
N ASN A 131 -1.49 11.44 -13.66
CA ASN A 131 -0.43 11.97 -12.79
C ASN A 131 0.38 13.09 -13.47
N SER A 132 0.17 13.34 -14.76
CA SER A 132 0.81 14.41 -15.52
C SER A 132 -0.11 15.64 -15.57
N PRO A 133 0.41 16.87 -15.40
CA PRO A 133 -0.36 18.08 -15.66
C PRO A 133 -1.01 18.11 -17.06
N LEU A 134 -0.34 17.54 -18.06
CA LEU A 134 -0.84 17.48 -19.45
C LEU A 134 -2.03 16.51 -19.62
N GLY A 135 -2.13 15.49 -18.77
CA GLY A 135 -3.11 14.42 -18.93
C GLY A 135 -4.22 14.41 -17.87
N MET A 136 -4.04 15.12 -16.76
CA MET A 136 -4.99 15.08 -15.66
C MET A 136 -6.24 15.93 -15.92
N CYS A 137 -7.38 15.45 -15.44
CA CYS A 137 -8.56 16.31 -15.33
C CYS A 137 -8.27 17.45 -14.34
N GLU A 138 -8.38 18.70 -14.78
CA GLU A 138 -8.11 19.88 -13.95
C GLU A 138 -9.07 20.01 -12.77
N HIS A 139 -10.34 19.61 -12.96
CA HIS A 139 -11.37 19.71 -11.94
C HIS A 139 -11.11 18.79 -10.74
N CYS A 140 -10.88 17.49 -10.99
CA CYS A 140 -10.58 16.53 -9.92
C CYS A 140 -9.08 16.34 -9.65
N ARG A 141 -8.20 17.03 -10.39
CA ARG A 141 -6.74 16.88 -10.36
C ARG A 141 -6.29 15.42 -10.46
N GLY A 142 -6.86 14.70 -11.42
CA GLY A 142 -6.55 13.30 -11.70
C GLY A 142 -7.05 12.28 -10.67
N ARG A 143 -7.88 12.68 -9.68
CA ARG A 143 -8.44 11.74 -8.68
C ARG A 143 -9.58 10.87 -9.24
N GLY A 144 -10.33 11.39 -10.19
CA GLY A 144 -11.57 10.77 -10.71
C GLY A 144 -12.80 11.04 -9.85
N TYR A 145 -12.63 11.58 -8.66
CA TYR A 145 -13.71 11.97 -7.76
C TYR A 145 -13.41 13.33 -7.12
N VAL A 146 -14.47 13.97 -6.64
CA VAL A 146 -14.43 15.18 -5.81
C VAL A 146 -15.04 14.87 -4.46
N PHE A 147 -14.51 15.48 -3.41
CA PHE A 147 -15.12 15.38 -2.10
C PHE A 147 -16.22 16.42 -2.01
N ALA A 148 -17.44 15.99 -1.68
CA ALA A 148 -18.54 16.86 -1.33
C ALA A 148 -18.86 16.70 0.16
N PHE A 149 -19.49 17.71 0.73
CA PHE A 149 -20.01 17.62 2.08
C PHE A 149 -21.14 16.61 2.16
N ASN A 150 -21.10 15.78 3.20
CA ASN A 150 -22.23 14.94 3.55
C ASN A 150 -23.13 15.74 4.50
N PHE A 151 -24.08 16.49 3.94
CA PHE A 151 -24.99 17.31 4.74
C PHE A 151 -25.91 16.49 5.64
N ALA A 152 -26.22 15.23 5.32
CA ALA A 152 -27.00 14.38 6.22
C ALA A 152 -26.26 14.07 7.53
N VAL A 153 -24.92 14.09 7.50
CA VAL A 153 -24.07 13.94 8.70
C VAL A 153 -23.82 15.29 9.36
N LEU A 154 -23.50 16.31 8.57
CA LEU A 154 -23.15 17.63 9.09
C LEU A 154 -24.35 18.36 9.68
N LEU A 155 -25.51 18.23 9.04
CA LEU A 155 -26.78 18.89 9.35
C LEU A 155 -27.91 17.83 9.37
N PRO A 156 -27.94 16.92 10.36
CA PRO A 156 -28.94 15.86 10.43
C PRO A 156 -30.37 16.38 10.66
N ASP A 157 -30.50 17.58 11.24
CA ASP A 157 -31.76 18.31 11.46
C ASP A 157 -31.59 19.78 11.04
N GLU A 158 -32.67 20.43 10.60
CA GLU A 158 -32.69 21.85 10.23
C GLU A 158 -32.33 22.78 11.39
N LYS A 159 -32.47 22.29 12.62
CA LYS A 159 -32.10 22.99 13.86
C LYS A 159 -30.61 22.90 14.20
N THR A 160 -29.81 22.18 13.41
CA THR A 160 -28.39 21.98 13.69
C THR A 160 -27.66 23.33 13.71
N THR A 161 -27.05 23.64 14.85
CA THR A 161 -26.30 24.89 15.05
C THR A 161 -24.86 24.78 14.54
N LEU A 162 -24.19 25.92 14.36
CA LEU A 162 -22.79 25.97 13.91
C LEU A 162 -21.82 25.16 14.82
N PRO A 163 -21.90 25.22 16.18
CA PRO A 163 -21.10 24.35 17.05
C PRO A 163 -21.38 22.86 16.86
N GLN A 164 -22.65 22.47 16.73
CA GLN A 164 -23.05 21.08 16.52
C GLN A 164 -22.53 20.53 15.19
N MET A 165 -22.58 21.33 14.12
CA MET A 165 -22.01 20.96 12.83
C MET A 165 -20.51 20.66 12.93
N TYR A 166 -19.74 21.49 13.65
CA TYR A 166 -18.32 21.24 13.90
C TYR A 166 -18.06 20.00 14.78
N CYS A 167 -18.97 19.69 15.71
CA CYS A 167 -18.94 18.45 16.50
C CYS A 167 -19.17 17.21 15.63
N ASN A 168 -20.18 17.25 14.75
CA ASN A 168 -20.46 16.19 13.79
C ASN A 168 -19.26 15.94 12.85
N ALA A 169 -18.54 17.01 12.50
CA ALA A 169 -17.32 16.96 11.69
C ALA A 169 -16.05 16.55 12.46
N LYS A 170 -16.12 16.30 13.78
CA LYS A 170 -14.97 16.04 14.68
C LYS A 170 -13.91 17.16 14.64
N MET A 171 -14.39 18.40 14.59
CA MET A 171 -13.61 19.63 14.37
C MET A 171 -13.75 20.65 15.53
N GLU A 172 -14.15 20.22 16.72
CA GLU A 172 -14.42 21.08 17.90
C GLU A 172 -13.21 21.95 18.28
N SER A 173 -12.00 21.41 18.13
CA SER A 173 -10.74 22.12 18.41
C SER A 173 -10.43 23.27 17.43
N SER A 174 -10.94 23.19 16.20
CA SER A 174 -10.78 24.23 15.17
C SER A 174 -11.87 25.30 15.24
N PHE A 175 -13.02 24.97 15.83
CA PHE A 175 -14.20 25.83 15.91
C PHE A 175 -13.88 27.20 16.51
N ARG A 176 -13.27 27.26 17.71
CA ARG A 176 -13.08 28.51 18.46
C ARG A 176 -12.24 29.56 17.72
N LYS A 177 -11.16 29.14 17.04
CA LYS A 177 -10.24 30.06 16.36
C LYS A 177 -10.85 30.66 15.10
N PHE A 178 -11.66 29.88 14.39
CA PHE A 178 -12.28 30.28 13.14
C PHE A 178 -13.54 31.13 13.38
N THR A 179 -14.40 30.71 14.32
CA THR A 179 -15.70 31.36 14.58
C THR A 179 -15.59 32.68 15.31
N ALA A 180 -14.56 32.91 16.15
CA ALA A 180 -14.36 34.21 16.82
C ALA A 180 -14.33 35.38 15.83
N ARG A 181 -13.66 35.21 14.68
CA ARG A 181 -13.59 36.24 13.63
C ARG A 181 -14.93 36.51 12.93
N LEU A 182 -15.80 35.49 12.88
CA LEU A 182 -17.12 35.61 12.26
C LEU A 182 -18.14 36.20 13.23
N ILE A 183 -18.04 35.86 14.51
CA ILE A 183 -18.89 36.42 15.58
C ILE A 183 -18.72 37.95 15.62
N ASP A 184 -17.49 38.45 15.69
CA ASP A 184 -17.23 39.89 15.78
C ASP A 184 -17.67 40.67 14.54
N ARG A 185 -17.58 40.05 13.35
CA ARG A 185 -17.87 40.73 12.07
C ARG A 185 -19.34 40.71 11.67
N PHE A 186 -20.05 39.63 11.98
CA PHE A 186 -21.44 39.43 11.54
C PHE A 186 -22.44 39.43 12.71
N ASP A 187 -22.00 39.75 13.93
CA ASP A 187 -22.80 39.68 15.17
C ASP A 187 -23.51 38.32 15.31
N LEU A 188 -22.73 37.26 15.17
CA LEU A 188 -23.26 35.91 14.97
C LEU A 188 -23.73 35.26 16.28
N ASP A 189 -25.02 34.95 16.40
CA ASP A 189 -25.53 34.09 17.47
C ASP A 189 -25.28 32.61 17.16
N LEU A 190 -24.45 31.97 17.98
CA LEU A 190 -24.08 30.56 17.83
C LEU A 190 -25.23 29.58 18.10
N ASN A 191 -26.35 30.03 18.68
CA ASN A 191 -27.55 29.22 18.88
C ASN A 191 -28.49 29.26 17.67
N THR A 192 -28.25 30.16 16.71
CA THR A 192 -29.02 30.22 15.48
C THR A 192 -28.73 28.97 14.63
N PRO A 193 -29.75 28.26 14.13
CA PRO A 193 -29.55 27.13 13.21
C PRO A 193 -28.72 27.53 11.99
N PHE A 194 -27.82 26.65 11.56
CA PHE A 194 -26.84 26.96 10.50
C PHE A 194 -27.51 27.42 9.19
N LEU A 195 -28.60 26.76 8.81
CA LEU A 195 -29.34 27.08 7.58
C LEU A 195 -30.03 28.46 7.63
N GLN A 196 -30.21 29.03 8.82
CA GLN A 196 -30.81 30.35 9.03
C GLN A 196 -29.75 31.47 9.09
N LEU A 197 -28.46 31.12 9.13
CA LEU A 197 -27.38 32.12 9.05
C LEU A 197 -27.35 32.77 7.67
N PRO A 198 -26.84 34.01 7.55
CA PRO A 198 -26.69 34.66 6.24
C PRO A 198 -25.90 33.79 5.26
N GLN A 199 -26.31 33.73 3.99
CA GLN A 199 -25.67 32.88 2.97
C GLN A 199 -24.15 33.13 2.85
N VAL A 200 -23.74 34.39 2.99
CA VAL A 200 -22.32 34.79 3.01
C VAL A 200 -21.56 34.10 4.15
N VAL A 201 -22.15 34.00 5.34
CA VAL A 201 -21.54 33.29 6.47
C VAL A 201 -21.48 31.79 6.19
N GLN A 202 -22.55 31.20 5.65
CA GLN A 202 -22.56 29.78 5.29
C GLN A 202 -21.43 29.46 4.30
N ASP A 203 -21.24 30.28 3.27
CA ASP A 203 -20.19 30.12 2.26
C ASP A 203 -18.78 30.30 2.84
N ILE A 204 -18.59 31.26 3.74
CA ILE A 204 -17.31 31.44 4.45
C ILE A 204 -17.02 30.22 5.33
N VAL A 205 -18.01 29.72 6.07
CA VAL A 205 -17.83 28.56 6.96
C VAL A 205 -17.49 27.30 6.18
N LEU A 206 -18.23 27.03 5.11
CA LEU A 206 -18.06 25.80 4.33
C LEU A 206 -16.81 25.85 3.45
N TYR A 207 -16.61 26.96 2.74
CA TYR A 207 -15.62 27.05 1.65
C TYR A 207 -14.52 28.10 1.87
N GLY A 208 -14.61 28.90 2.94
CA GLY A 208 -13.65 29.98 3.19
C GLY A 208 -13.77 31.14 2.20
N ARG A 209 -14.87 31.22 1.44
CA ARG A 209 -15.08 32.24 0.40
C ARG A 209 -15.58 33.54 1.02
N ASP A 210 -14.65 34.38 1.43
CA ASP A 210 -14.96 35.73 1.90
C ASP A 210 -15.10 36.71 0.72
N PRO A 211 -16.25 37.39 0.56
CA PRO A 211 -16.43 38.42 -0.47
C PRO A 211 -15.43 39.58 -0.40
N GLU A 212 -14.86 39.85 0.78
CA GLU A 212 -13.84 40.89 0.98
C GLU A 212 -12.41 40.41 0.69
N GLY A 213 -12.24 39.15 0.25
CA GLY A 213 -10.97 38.61 -0.19
C GLY A 213 -10.05 38.09 0.93
N ALA A 214 -10.53 38.01 2.17
CA ALA A 214 -9.75 37.38 3.23
C ALA A 214 -9.63 35.87 2.97
N GLN A 215 -8.40 35.35 2.94
CA GLN A 215 -8.16 33.91 2.85
C GLN A 215 -8.49 33.23 4.18
N LEU A 216 -9.71 32.73 4.30
CA LEU A 216 -10.15 31.92 5.43
C LEU A 216 -10.09 30.44 5.05
N SER A 217 -9.58 29.59 5.94
CA SER A 217 -9.60 28.15 5.73
C SER A 217 -10.96 27.60 6.16
N GLY A 218 -11.87 27.44 5.19
CA GLY A 218 -13.19 26.84 5.41
C GLY A 218 -13.13 25.39 5.90
N LEU A 219 -14.31 24.85 6.21
CA LEU A 219 -14.44 23.46 6.65
C LEU A 219 -13.95 22.48 5.58
N ASP A 220 -14.12 22.80 4.30
CA ASP A 220 -13.69 21.98 3.16
C ASP A 220 -12.19 21.70 3.16
N VAL A 221 -11.35 22.74 3.28
CA VAL A 221 -9.88 22.63 3.29
C VAL A 221 -9.41 21.86 4.53
N ASN A 222 -10.01 22.15 5.68
CA ASN A 222 -9.66 21.50 6.94
C ASN A 222 -10.01 19.99 6.93
N LEU A 223 -11.21 19.64 6.48
CA LEU A 223 -11.65 18.25 6.39
C LEU A 223 -10.84 17.48 5.33
N GLN A 224 -10.58 18.05 4.16
CA GLN A 224 -9.71 17.43 3.16
C GLN A 224 -8.29 17.21 3.70
N SER A 225 -7.73 18.17 4.45
CA SER A 225 -6.42 18.03 5.09
C SER A 225 -6.39 16.89 6.11
N ARG A 226 -7.42 16.78 6.97
CA ARG A 226 -7.53 15.68 7.94
C ARG A 226 -7.70 14.32 7.27
N LEU A 227 -8.57 14.25 6.26
CA LEU A 227 -8.80 13.03 5.49
C LEU A 227 -7.53 12.55 4.79
N SER A 228 -6.73 13.47 4.23
CA SER A 228 -5.42 13.13 3.63
C SER A 228 -4.41 12.56 4.62
N ARG A 229 -4.57 12.85 5.93
CA ARG A 229 -3.73 12.34 7.03
C ARG A 229 -4.34 11.11 7.70
N GLY A 230 -5.39 10.52 7.13
CA GLY A 230 -6.07 9.34 7.68
C GLY A 230 -6.77 9.59 9.01
N LYS A 231 -7.07 10.85 9.34
CA LYS A 231 -7.83 11.18 10.55
C LYS A 231 -9.31 10.97 10.32
N ASP A 232 -9.98 10.48 11.35
CA ASP A 232 -11.43 10.39 11.37
C ASP A 232 -12.06 11.80 11.26
N ILE A 233 -13.05 11.90 10.38
CA ILE A 233 -13.85 13.09 10.10
C ILE A 233 -15.35 12.82 10.24
N GLY A 234 -15.74 11.68 10.84
CA GLY A 234 -17.14 11.33 11.09
C GLY A 234 -17.99 11.17 9.83
N ASN A 235 -17.40 10.83 8.67
CA ASN A 235 -18.08 10.80 7.37
C ASN A 235 -18.65 12.16 6.90
N ALA A 236 -18.14 13.28 7.44
CA ALA A 236 -18.55 14.64 7.06
C ALA A 236 -18.31 14.99 5.58
N MET A 237 -17.47 14.23 4.88
CA MET A 237 -17.29 14.32 3.44
C MET A 237 -17.42 12.94 2.80
N SER A 238 -18.05 12.90 1.63
CA SER A 238 -18.15 11.72 0.77
C SER A 238 -17.48 12.00 -0.58
N ALA A 239 -16.86 10.97 -1.14
CA ALA A 239 -16.31 11.04 -2.50
C ALA A 239 -17.43 10.78 -3.52
N HIS A 240 -17.59 11.69 -4.46
CA HIS A 240 -18.51 11.56 -5.59
C HIS A 240 -17.71 11.52 -6.89
N THR A 241 -18.16 10.71 -7.85
CA THR A 241 -17.56 10.65 -9.17
C THR A 241 -17.50 12.04 -9.78
N CYS A 242 -16.33 12.43 -10.31
CA CYS A 242 -16.12 13.74 -10.90
C CYS A 242 -17.05 13.90 -12.11
N GLU A 243 -17.93 14.89 -12.07
CA GLU A 243 -18.90 15.16 -13.14
C GLU A 243 -18.22 15.53 -14.46
N VAL A 244 -17.13 16.30 -14.39
CA VAL A 244 -16.38 16.74 -15.59
C VAL A 244 -15.78 15.56 -16.36
N CYS A 245 -15.09 14.63 -15.68
CA CYS A 245 -14.40 13.52 -16.35
C CYS A 245 -15.13 12.18 -16.26
N GLY A 246 -16.28 12.11 -15.60
CA GLY A 246 -17.03 10.86 -15.37
C GLY A 246 -16.20 9.76 -14.68
N GLY A 247 -15.23 10.13 -13.84
CA GLY A 247 -14.32 9.16 -13.22
C GLY A 247 -13.12 8.72 -14.07
N SER A 248 -13.03 9.10 -15.35
CA SER A 248 -11.91 8.72 -16.24
C SER A 248 -10.55 9.28 -15.81
N ARG A 249 -10.53 10.30 -14.93
CA ARG A 249 -9.33 11.00 -14.42
C ARG A 249 -8.57 11.85 -15.44
N LEU A 250 -8.95 11.79 -16.72
CA LEU A 250 -8.22 12.42 -17.81
C LEU A 250 -8.75 13.81 -18.18
N GLY A 251 -7.84 14.65 -18.68
CA GLY A 251 -8.10 15.96 -19.27
C GLY A 251 -8.82 15.88 -20.62
N ALA A 252 -9.28 17.02 -21.13
CA ALA A 252 -10.10 17.08 -22.35
C ALA A 252 -9.39 16.52 -23.59
N HIS A 253 -8.07 16.75 -23.71
CA HIS A 253 -7.26 16.30 -24.84
C HIS A 253 -7.27 14.77 -25.06
N ALA A 254 -7.36 13.98 -23.99
CA ALA A 254 -7.30 12.52 -24.06
C ALA A 254 -8.64 11.82 -23.77
N ARG A 255 -9.57 12.49 -23.08
CA ARG A 255 -10.82 11.88 -22.63
C ARG A 255 -11.72 11.39 -23.76
N GLY A 256 -11.73 12.10 -24.89
CA GLY A 256 -12.57 11.79 -26.04
C GLY A 256 -11.95 10.80 -27.03
N ILE A 257 -10.76 10.25 -26.73
CA ILE A 257 -10.05 9.37 -27.66
C ILE A 257 -10.38 7.93 -27.33
N ASP A 258 -10.73 7.18 -28.37
CA ASP A 258 -11.01 5.76 -28.30
C ASP A 258 -9.93 4.92 -29.00
N LEU A 259 -9.86 3.67 -28.60
CA LEU A 259 -9.12 2.61 -29.26
C LEU A 259 -10.14 1.51 -29.58
N ALA A 260 -10.41 1.28 -30.86
CA ALA A 260 -11.43 0.32 -31.31
C ALA A 260 -12.80 0.51 -30.62
N GLY A 261 -13.25 1.77 -30.49
CA GLY A 261 -14.55 2.12 -29.90
C GLY A 261 -14.61 2.07 -28.37
N LYS A 262 -13.47 1.90 -27.68
CA LYS A 262 -13.37 1.95 -26.22
C LYS A 262 -12.50 3.10 -25.76
N SER A 263 -13.02 3.93 -24.86
CA SER A 263 -12.23 5.05 -24.30
C SER A 263 -11.18 4.54 -23.31
N PHE A 264 -10.12 5.33 -23.09
CA PHE A 264 -9.10 4.99 -22.09
C PHE A 264 -9.70 4.81 -20.69
N GLY A 265 -10.64 5.69 -20.33
CA GLY A 265 -11.32 5.65 -19.02
C GLY A 265 -12.13 4.37 -18.82
N GLU A 266 -12.81 3.88 -19.86
CA GLU A 266 -13.55 2.61 -19.83
C GLU A 266 -12.60 1.43 -19.60
N LEU A 267 -11.54 1.32 -20.40
CA LEU A 267 -10.57 0.22 -20.31
C LEU A 267 -9.79 0.24 -18.98
N ALA A 268 -9.57 1.41 -18.40
CA ALA A 268 -8.93 1.53 -17.11
C ALA A 268 -9.86 1.21 -15.92
N SER A 269 -11.18 1.30 -16.12
CA SER A 269 -12.19 1.09 -15.09
C SER A 269 -12.82 -0.30 -15.13
N CYS A 270 -12.81 -0.98 -16.28
CA CYS A 270 -13.26 -2.37 -16.41
C CYS A 270 -12.35 -3.33 -15.63
N THR A 271 -12.82 -4.56 -15.46
CA THR A 271 -12.01 -5.62 -14.83
C THR A 271 -10.81 -5.96 -15.70
N ILE A 272 -9.73 -6.42 -15.06
CA ILE A 272 -8.53 -6.89 -15.75
C ILE A 272 -8.86 -8.08 -16.68
N ALA A 273 -9.85 -8.91 -16.34
CA ALA A 273 -10.38 -9.95 -17.22
C ALA A 273 -10.92 -9.37 -18.53
N GLU A 274 -11.81 -8.38 -18.46
CA GLU A 274 -12.40 -7.69 -19.63
C GLU A 274 -11.32 -6.96 -20.43
N LEU A 275 -10.37 -6.30 -19.75
CA LEU A 275 -9.24 -5.64 -20.40
C LEU A 275 -8.37 -6.66 -21.15
N ASN A 276 -8.12 -7.83 -20.55
CA ASN A 276 -7.34 -8.89 -21.19
C ASN A 276 -8.04 -9.37 -22.46
N GLU A 277 -9.34 -9.66 -22.39
CA GLU A 277 -10.14 -10.07 -23.55
C GLU A 277 -10.10 -9.01 -24.67
N PHE A 278 -10.32 -7.73 -24.32
CA PHE A 278 -10.20 -6.62 -25.26
C PHE A 278 -8.82 -6.58 -25.92
N LEU A 279 -7.73 -6.63 -25.15
CA LEU A 279 -6.38 -6.61 -25.69
C LEU A 279 -6.09 -7.83 -26.57
N GLN A 280 -6.62 -9.02 -26.26
CA GLN A 280 -6.45 -10.22 -27.08
C GLN A 280 -7.22 -10.14 -28.41
N SER A 281 -8.34 -9.43 -28.47
CA SER A 281 -9.06 -9.13 -29.72
C SER A 281 -8.27 -8.22 -30.69
N LEU A 282 -7.24 -7.56 -30.16
CA LEU A 282 -6.21 -6.73 -30.80
C LEU A 282 -5.43 -7.38 -31.98
N ALA A 283 -5.85 -7.43 -33.25
CA ALA A 283 -5.06 -8.11 -34.30
C ALA A 283 -4.20 -7.15 -35.17
N PHE A 284 -2.84 -7.23 -35.20
CA PHE A 284 -1.98 -6.45 -36.14
C PHE A 284 -0.72 -7.17 -36.70
N GLU A 285 -0.63 -7.31 -38.04
CA GLU A 285 0.51 -7.04 -38.97
C GLU A 285 0.25 -7.61 -40.40
N PRO A 286 0.88 -7.12 -41.51
CA PRO A 286 1.72 -5.91 -41.74
C PRO A 286 1.01 -4.90 -42.72
N PRO A 287 1.65 -3.81 -43.22
CA PRO A 287 0.96 -2.57 -43.63
C PRO A 287 0.23 -2.71 -44.98
N ALA A 288 -1.07 -2.48 -44.99
CA ALA A 288 -1.81 -2.08 -46.19
C ALA A 288 -2.97 -1.15 -45.80
N PRO A 289 -3.35 -0.20 -46.68
CA PRO A 289 -4.16 0.96 -46.33
C PRO A 289 -5.64 0.57 -46.28
N ALA A 290 -6.08 0.07 -45.14
CA ALA A 290 -7.51 0.03 -44.81
C ALA A 290 -7.78 1.04 -43.70
N ALA A 291 -8.52 2.10 -44.05
CA ALA A 291 -9.05 3.06 -43.10
C ALA A 291 -9.86 2.31 -42.03
N ASN A 292 -9.56 2.56 -40.76
CA ASN A 292 -10.18 1.98 -39.55
C ASN A 292 -9.55 0.73 -38.92
N SER A 293 -8.34 0.30 -39.34
CA SER A 293 -7.56 -0.59 -38.48
C SER A 293 -6.87 0.22 -37.38
N VAL A 294 -7.01 -0.20 -36.11
CA VAL A 294 -6.05 0.19 -35.09
C VAL A 294 -4.67 -0.26 -35.59
N VAL A 295 -3.55 0.37 -35.29
CA VAL A 295 -2.25 -0.29 -35.51
C VAL A 295 -1.30 0.35 -34.52
N VAL A 296 -0.54 -0.52 -33.86
CA VAL A 296 0.36 -0.23 -32.75
C VAL A 296 1.61 -1.08 -33.01
N PRO A 297 2.82 -0.65 -32.60
CA PRO A 297 3.99 -1.54 -32.62
C PRO A 297 3.66 -2.88 -31.97
N ALA A 298 3.87 -3.99 -32.68
CA ALA A 298 3.57 -5.34 -32.19
C ALA A 298 4.22 -5.63 -30.83
N THR A 299 5.43 -5.08 -30.62
CA THR A 299 6.17 -5.14 -29.36
C THR A 299 5.44 -4.44 -28.20
N LEU A 300 4.80 -3.31 -28.45
CA LEU A 300 4.08 -2.54 -27.43
C LEU A 300 2.80 -3.25 -26.99
N LEU A 301 2.04 -3.79 -27.96
CA LEU A 301 0.84 -4.59 -27.66
C LEU A 301 1.22 -5.90 -26.96
N ALA A 302 2.25 -6.60 -27.43
CA ALA A 302 2.76 -7.81 -26.81
C ALA A 302 3.12 -7.56 -25.34
N LYS A 303 3.87 -6.49 -25.05
CA LYS A 303 4.23 -6.15 -23.67
C LYS A 303 3.00 -5.78 -22.82
N THR A 304 2.03 -5.07 -23.40
CA THR A 304 0.78 -4.74 -22.68
C THR A 304 -0.01 -5.99 -22.34
N ARG A 305 -0.16 -6.92 -23.29
CA ARG A 305 -0.84 -8.21 -23.10
C ARG A 305 -0.15 -9.07 -22.06
N GLU A 306 1.17 -9.12 -22.10
CA GLU A 306 1.98 -9.87 -21.14
C GLU A 306 1.70 -9.40 -19.71
N LEU A 307 1.82 -8.10 -19.44
CA LEU A 307 1.60 -7.52 -18.12
C LEU A 307 0.16 -7.75 -17.61
N VAL A 308 -0.84 -7.64 -18.49
CA VAL A 308 -2.24 -7.89 -18.15
C VAL A 308 -2.47 -9.37 -17.87
N SER A 309 -1.93 -10.27 -18.71
CA SER A 309 -2.04 -11.73 -18.54
C SER A 309 -1.37 -12.20 -17.24
N GLN A 310 -0.30 -11.55 -16.82
CA GLN A 310 0.34 -11.84 -15.54
C GLN A 310 -0.56 -11.52 -14.36
N LEU A 311 -1.30 -10.40 -14.38
CA LEU A 311 -2.28 -10.10 -13.33
C LEU A 311 -3.40 -11.15 -13.27
N VAL A 312 -3.82 -11.67 -14.43
CA VAL A 312 -4.76 -12.80 -14.49
C VAL A 312 -4.15 -14.06 -13.88
N SER A 313 -2.88 -14.37 -14.19
CA SER A 313 -2.19 -15.56 -13.67
C SER A 313 -2.07 -15.58 -12.14
N VAL A 314 -1.98 -14.41 -11.51
CA VAL A 314 -1.95 -14.25 -10.05
C VAL A 314 -3.34 -14.00 -9.45
N LYS A 315 -4.42 -14.30 -10.17
CA LYS A 315 -5.81 -14.17 -9.71
C LYS A 315 -6.15 -12.76 -9.20
N LEU A 316 -5.76 -11.75 -9.96
CA LEU A 316 -6.14 -10.34 -9.76
C LEU A 316 -7.04 -9.83 -10.90
N ASP A 317 -7.58 -10.73 -11.71
CA ASP A 317 -8.41 -10.49 -12.89
C ASP A 317 -9.73 -9.75 -12.59
N TYR A 318 -10.24 -9.86 -11.36
CA TYR A 318 -11.44 -9.15 -10.90
C TYR A 318 -11.19 -7.68 -10.51
N LEU A 319 -9.92 -7.25 -10.38
CA LEU A 319 -9.60 -5.86 -10.09
C LEU A 319 -9.65 -5.01 -11.35
N SER A 320 -9.79 -3.69 -11.22
CA SER A 320 -9.60 -2.73 -12.31
C SER A 320 -8.26 -2.02 -12.22
N LEU A 321 -7.77 -1.45 -13.32
CA LEU A 321 -6.53 -0.66 -13.30
C LEU A 321 -6.63 0.58 -12.42
N TYR A 322 -7.82 1.17 -12.30
CA TYR A 322 -8.11 2.31 -11.42
C TYR A 322 -8.41 1.95 -9.96
N ARG A 323 -8.37 0.66 -9.60
CA ARG A 323 -8.47 0.22 -8.20
C ARG A 323 -7.38 0.88 -7.33
N PRO A 324 -7.74 1.66 -6.30
CA PRO A 324 -6.77 2.32 -5.44
C PRO A 324 -5.95 1.31 -4.62
N ILE A 325 -4.63 1.46 -4.59
CA ILE A 325 -3.73 0.56 -3.86
C ILE A 325 -4.06 0.48 -2.35
N PRO A 326 -4.42 1.58 -1.64
CA PRO A 326 -4.76 1.49 -0.21
C PRO A 326 -6.00 0.63 0.09
N THR A 327 -6.83 0.33 -0.91
CA THR A 327 -8.07 -0.46 -0.76
C THR A 327 -7.88 -1.95 -1.01
N LEU A 328 -6.65 -2.37 -1.33
CA LEU A 328 -6.29 -3.75 -1.56
C LEU A 328 -6.07 -4.47 -0.23
N SER A 329 -6.55 -5.70 -0.13
CA SER A 329 -6.23 -6.64 0.95
C SER A 329 -4.74 -7.00 0.95
N GLY A 330 -4.24 -7.51 2.07
CA GLY A 330 -2.84 -7.95 2.19
C GLY A 330 -2.43 -8.94 1.10
N GLY A 331 -3.27 -9.95 0.83
CA GLY A 331 -3.02 -10.94 -0.23
C GLY A 331 -3.09 -10.36 -1.65
N GLU A 332 -3.98 -9.40 -1.93
CA GLU A 332 -4.00 -8.70 -3.22
C GLU A 332 -2.74 -7.86 -3.43
N LEU A 333 -2.36 -7.09 -2.41
CA LEU A 333 -1.14 -6.31 -2.41
C LEU A 333 0.10 -7.18 -2.61
N GLN A 334 0.16 -8.32 -1.93
CA GLN A 334 1.23 -9.28 -2.08
C GLN A 334 1.31 -9.83 -3.50
N ARG A 335 0.19 -10.29 -4.08
CA ARG A 335 0.16 -10.83 -5.46
C ARG A 335 0.53 -9.77 -6.50
N LEU A 336 0.07 -8.53 -6.30
CA LEU A 336 0.42 -7.39 -7.14
C LEU A 336 1.92 -7.05 -7.04
N PHE A 337 2.45 -7.10 -5.82
CA PHE A 337 3.86 -6.86 -5.52
C PHE A 337 4.75 -7.94 -6.12
N LEU A 338 4.37 -9.22 -5.97
CA LEU A 338 5.04 -10.36 -6.56
C LEU A 338 5.18 -10.21 -8.07
N MET A 339 4.12 -9.80 -8.76
CA MET A 339 4.18 -9.54 -10.21
C MET A 339 5.16 -8.41 -10.57
N SER A 340 5.22 -7.33 -9.79
CA SER A 340 6.01 -6.14 -10.15
C SER A 340 7.54 -6.30 -10.04
N TYR A 341 8.03 -7.28 -9.27
CA TYR A 341 9.47 -7.48 -9.02
C TYR A 341 10.05 -8.75 -9.64
N LEU A 342 9.21 -9.72 -10.00
CA LEU A 342 9.65 -10.94 -10.69
C LEU A 342 9.85 -10.73 -12.19
N ASP A 343 9.33 -9.63 -12.73
CA ASP A 343 9.39 -9.28 -14.15
C ASP A 343 10.62 -8.48 -14.56
N SER A 344 11.38 -7.99 -13.57
CA SER A 344 12.65 -7.36 -13.87
C SER A 344 13.69 -8.48 -14.01
N GLU A 345 14.09 -8.82 -15.24
CA GLU A 345 15.26 -9.67 -15.57
C GLU A 345 16.59 -9.02 -15.12
N LEU A 346 16.57 -8.38 -13.96
CA LEU A 346 17.69 -7.70 -13.37
C LEU A 346 18.45 -8.72 -12.55
N GLU A 347 19.62 -9.07 -13.06
CA GLU A 347 20.62 -9.86 -12.36
C GLU A 347 21.58 -8.94 -11.60
N SER A 348 22.40 -9.52 -10.71
CA SER A 348 23.44 -8.79 -9.98
C SER A 348 22.93 -7.68 -9.06
N LEU A 349 21.67 -7.72 -8.63
CA LEU A 349 21.12 -6.85 -7.60
C LEU A 349 21.25 -7.47 -6.19
N LEU A 350 21.10 -6.62 -5.17
CA LEU A 350 20.80 -7.03 -3.80
C LEU A 350 19.34 -6.69 -3.48
N TYR A 351 18.50 -7.70 -3.31
CA TYR A 351 17.13 -7.55 -2.83
C TYR A 351 17.08 -7.65 -1.30
N ILE A 352 16.38 -6.70 -0.68
CA ILE A 352 16.18 -6.64 0.76
C ILE A 352 14.68 -6.63 1.05
N PHE A 353 14.18 -7.62 1.79
CA PHE A 353 12.77 -7.73 2.17
C PHE A 353 12.56 -7.47 3.66
N ASP A 354 11.54 -6.68 4.01
CA ASP A 354 11.13 -6.36 5.39
C ASP A 354 9.86 -7.12 5.76
N GLU A 355 9.97 -8.14 6.61
CA GLU A 355 8.85 -8.99 7.07
C GLU A 355 7.84 -9.34 5.96
N PRO A 356 8.29 -9.91 4.83
CA PRO A 356 7.44 -10.13 3.67
C PRO A 356 6.30 -11.11 3.96
N THR A 357 6.39 -11.95 5.01
CA THR A 357 5.35 -12.92 5.37
C THR A 357 4.33 -12.40 6.39
N ALA A 358 4.50 -11.18 6.89
CA ALA A 358 3.65 -10.62 7.93
C ALA A 358 2.18 -10.50 7.48
N GLY A 359 1.28 -11.12 8.25
CA GLY A 359 -0.16 -11.10 7.97
C GLY A 359 -0.63 -12.05 6.87
N LEU A 360 0.26 -12.92 6.37
CA LEU A 360 -0.07 -13.93 5.38
C LEU A 360 -0.49 -15.26 6.02
N HIS A 361 -1.37 -15.99 5.32
CA HIS A 361 -1.72 -17.35 5.71
C HIS A 361 -0.59 -18.34 5.34
N GLU A 362 -0.44 -19.44 6.08
CA GLU A 362 0.64 -20.44 5.88
C GLU A 362 0.77 -20.95 4.43
N ILE A 363 -0.36 -21.10 3.74
CA ILE A 363 -0.38 -21.52 2.32
C ILE A 363 0.24 -20.42 1.43
N GLU A 364 -0.07 -19.15 1.68
CA GLU A 364 0.39 -18.00 0.90
C GLU A 364 1.88 -17.70 1.17
N LYS A 365 2.35 -17.98 2.39
CA LYS A 365 3.77 -17.86 2.76
C LYS A 365 4.65 -18.74 1.88
N LYS A 366 4.26 -20.00 1.65
CA LYS A 366 5.04 -20.95 0.84
C LYS A 366 5.27 -20.45 -0.59
N GLU A 367 4.22 -19.94 -1.22
CA GLU A 367 4.30 -19.41 -2.59
C GLU A 367 5.23 -18.19 -2.66
N LEU A 368 5.12 -17.26 -1.71
CA LEU A 368 6.00 -16.10 -1.62
C LEU A 368 7.47 -16.49 -1.46
N LEU A 369 7.73 -17.45 -0.57
CA LEU A 369 9.10 -17.88 -0.28
C LEU A 369 9.73 -18.58 -1.47
N GLN A 370 8.99 -19.42 -2.20
CA GLN A 370 9.48 -20.01 -3.45
C GLN A 370 9.88 -18.95 -4.48
N ARG A 371 9.11 -17.87 -4.58
CA ARG A 371 9.41 -16.75 -5.48
C ARG A 371 10.63 -15.94 -5.01
N ILE A 372 10.75 -15.65 -3.72
CA ILE A 372 11.95 -15.01 -3.15
C ILE A 372 13.20 -15.86 -3.44
N ILE A 373 13.10 -17.18 -3.31
CA ILE A 373 14.18 -18.11 -3.65
C ILE A 373 14.50 -18.08 -5.16
N SER A 374 13.50 -17.89 -6.02
CA SER A 374 13.72 -17.80 -7.48
C SER A 374 14.55 -16.57 -7.88
N LEU A 375 14.44 -15.44 -7.17
CA LEU A 375 15.30 -14.26 -7.40
C LEU A 375 16.78 -14.60 -7.20
N LYS A 376 17.09 -15.44 -6.20
CA LYS A 376 18.45 -15.94 -5.97
C LYS A 376 18.94 -16.80 -7.15
N ALA A 377 18.06 -17.66 -7.69
CA ALA A 377 18.38 -18.51 -8.83
C ALA A 377 18.69 -17.70 -10.11
N GLN A 378 18.18 -16.47 -10.22
CA GLN A 378 18.49 -15.50 -11.27
C GLN A 378 19.80 -14.72 -11.03
N GLY A 379 20.66 -15.15 -10.09
CA GLY A 379 21.96 -14.51 -9.84
C GLY A 379 21.92 -13.28 -8.92
N ASN A 380 20.79 -13.02 -8.26
CA ASN A 380 20.66 -11.93 -7.29
C ASN A 380 21.04 -12.35 -5.87
N ALA A 381 21.52 -11.39 -5.09
CA ALA A 381 21.68 -11.56 -3.65
C ALA A 381 20.35 -11.24 -2.95
N VAL A 382 19.97 -12.03 -1.95
CA VAL A 382 18.67 -11.89 -1.27
C VAL A 382 18.85 -11.88 0.24
N ILE A 383 18.45 -10.79 0.88
CA ILE A 383 18.37 -10.62 2.33
C ILE A 383 16.91 -10.46 2.74
N VAL A 384 16.48 -11.21 3.74
CA VAL A 384 15.13 -11.13 4.31
C VAL A 384 15.22 -10.83 5.80
N VAL A 385 14.57 -9.77 6.27
CA VAL A 385 14.37 -9.50 7.70
C VAL A 385 13.09 -10.21 8.12
N GLU A 386 13.20 -11.21 9.00
CA GLU A 386 12.04 -12.03 9.41
C GLU A 386 12.11 -12.54 10.84
N HIS A 387 10.93 -12.87 11.35
CA HIS A 387 10.68 -13.50 12.65
C HIS A 387 9.92 -14.81 12.52
N ASP A 388 9.41 -15.12 11.33
CA ASP A 388 8.68 -16.35 11.07
C ASP A 388 9.59 -17.59 11.09
N LYS A 389 9.15 -18.62 11.82
CA LYS A 389 9.91 -19.86 12.03
C LYS A 389 10.20 -20.59 10.72
N THR A 390 9.23 -20.61 9.81
CA THR A 390 9.35 -21.29 8.52
C THR A 390 10.37 -20.57 7.66
N VAL A 391 10.36 -19.24 7.62
CA VAL A 391 11.36 -18.47 6.87
C VAL A 391 12.76 -18.67 7.42
N ILE A 392 12.94 -18.57 8.74
CA ILE A 392 14.25 -18.77 9.38
C ILE A 392 14.78 -20.18 9.12
N SER A 393 13.92 -21.21 9.12
CA SER A 393 14.33 -22.59 8.84
C SER A 393 14.76 -22.85 7.40
N LEU A 394 14.32 -22.02 6.44
CA LEU A 394 14.69 -22.12 5.03
C LEU A 394 15.95 -21.33 4.69
N ALA A 395 16.47 -20.54 5.63
CA ALA A 395 17.65 -19.71 5.43
C ALA A 395 18.90 -20.58 5.26
N GLU A 396 19.72 -20.25 4.26
CA GLU A 396 21.03 -20.87 4.06
C GLU A 396 22.13 -20.18 4.87
N HIS A 397 21.84 -18.95 5.34
CA HIS A 397 22.67 -18.18 6.24
C HIS A 397 21.80 -17.28 7.11
N ILE A 398 22.06 -17.24 8.40
CA ILE A 398 21.29 -16.49 9.39
C ILE A 398 22.21 -15.54 10.13
N VAL A 399 21.74 -14.32 10.34
CA VAL A 399 22.35 -13.34 11.24
C VAL A 399 21.32 -12.98 12.30
N ASP A 400 21.59 -13.34 13.55
CA ASP A 400 20.74 -12.97 14.69
C ASP A 400 21.34 -11.75 15.40
N ILE A 401 20.55 -10.70 15.54
CA ILE A 401 20.95 -9.46 16.22
C ILE A 401 20.25 -9.37 17.58
N GLY A 402 21.05 -9.09 18.62
CA GLY A 402 20.57 -8.97 19.98
C GLY A 402 21.64 -8.40 20.91
N PRO A 403 21.73 -8.87 22.18
CA PRO A 403 20.85 -9.85 22.84
C PRO A 403 19.46 -9.30 23.22
N GLY A 404 19.31 -7.98 23.31
CA GLY A 404 18.06 -7.30 23.68
C GLY A 404 17.60 -6.27 22.65
N ALA A 405 16.62 -5.46 23.04
CA ALA A 405 16.11 -4.33 22.27
C ALA A 405 16.80 -3.02 22.66
N GLY A 406 16.80 -2.03 21.77
CA GLY A 406 17.29 -0.68 22.04
C GLY A 406 18.78 -0.67 22.39
N GLU A 407 19.14 -0.06 23.51
CA GLU A 407 20.52 0.02 24.02
C GLU A 407 21.12 -1.35 24.34
N ASN A 408 20.29 -2.37 24.62
CA ASN A 408 20.73 -3.74 24.89
C ASN A 408 20.85 -4.59 23.61
N GLY A 409 20.54 -4.01 22.45
CA GLY A 409 20.74 -4.62 21.14
C GLY A 409 22.09 -4.26 20.52
N GLY A 410 22.13 -4.33 19.19
CA GLY A 410 23.20 -3.80 18.38
C GLY A 410 24.41 -4.70 18.24
N THR A 411 24.33 -5.97 18.63
CA THR A 411 25.42 -6.95 18.50
C THR A 411 24.95 -8.16 17.70
N VAL A 412 25.87 -8.77 16.93
CA VAL A 412 25.62 -10.06 16.29
C VAL A 412 25.77 -11.13 17.35
N VAL A 413 24.66 -11.79 17.72
CA VAL A 413 24.68 -12.86 18.72
C VAL A 413 24.90 -14.23 18.09
N TYR A 414 24.59 -14.37 16.81
CA TYR A 414 24.85 -15.58 16.03
C TYR A 414 24.97 -15.25 14.54
N GLN A 415 25.87 -15.94 13.86
CA GLN A 415 25.98 -15.93 12.41
C GLN A 415 26.37 -17.33 11.91
N GLY A 416 25.55 -17.93 11.04
CA GLY A 416 25.79 -19.29 10.55
C GLY A 416 24.55 -19.93 9.92
N ASP A 417 24.48 -21.24 9.94
CA ASP A 417 23.33 -22.00 9.43
C ASP A 417 22.21 -22.16 10.48
N TYR A 418 21.11 -22.79 10.10
CA TYR A 418 19.98 -23.02 11.00
C TYR A 418 20.31 -23.99 12.15
N ALA A 419 21.11 -25.02 11.90
CA ALA A 419 21.47 -26.00 12.92
C ALA A 419 22.26 -25.34 14.06
N GLY A 420 23.29 -24.55 13.75
CA GLY A 420 24.06 -23.84 14.75
C GLY A 420 23.25 -22.75 15.48
N LEU A 421 22.19 -22.21 14.87
CA LEU A 421 21.30 -21.26 15.55
C LEU A 421 20.55 -21.95 16.69
N LEU A 422 20.04 -23.17 16.46
CA LEU A 422 19.32 -23.95 17.46
C LEU A 422 20.21 -24.31 18.66
N ASP A 423 21.51 -24.54 18.43
CA ASP A 423 22.49 -24.86 19.47
C ASP A 423 22.99 -23.61 20.22
N SER A 424 22.78 -22.42 19.66
CA SER A 424 23.29 -21.16 20.21
C SER A 424 22.58 -20.76 21.50
N GLN A 425 23.30 -20.88 22.63
CA GLN A 425 22.82 -20.42 23.93
C GLN A 425 22.80 -18.90 24.06
N ALA A 426 23.54 -18.16 23.22
CA ALA A 426 23.54 -16.70 23.22
C ALA A 426 22.29 -16.14 22.52
N SER A 427 21.79 -16.83 21.49
CA SER A 427 20.65 -16.40 20.68
C SER A 427 19.31 -16.63 21.40
N ALA A 428 18.59 -15.55 21.71
CA ALA A 428 17.22 -15.66 22.22
C ALA A 428 16.29 -16.31 21.18
N THR A 429 16.49 -16.00 19.90
CA THR A 429 15.78 -16.59 18.76
C THR A 429 16.04 -18.09 18.68
N GLY A 430 17.31 -18.52 18.77
CA GLY A 430 17.74 -19.91 18.77
C GLY A 430 17.14 -20.72 19.91
N ARG A 431 17.22 -20.21 21.14
CA ARG A 431 16.57 -20.85 22.31
C ARG A 431 15.07 -21.02 22.11
N TYR A 432 14.37 -20.00 21.59
CA TYR A 432 12.95 -20.09 21.31
C TYR A 432 12.61 -21.12 20.24
N LEU A 433 13.39 -21.19 19.16
CA LEU A 433 13.20 -22.16 18.07
C LEU A 433 13.50 -23.59 18.51
N ALA A 434 14.56 -23.80 19.30
CA ALA A 434 14.91 -25.09 19.87
C ALA A 434 13.82 -25.60 20.84
N GLN A 435 13.31 -24.72 21.70
CA GLN A 435 12.16 -25.05 22.58
C GLN A 435 10.90 -25.34 21.76
N ALA A 436 10.61 -24.54 20.73
CA ALA A 436 9.47 -24.77 19.86
C ALA A 436 9.56 -26.15 19.17
N ALA A 437 10.72 -26.52 18.64
CA ALA A 437 10.97 -27.83 18.03
C ALA A 437 10.80 -28.97 19.05
N ALA A 438 11.29 -28.80 20.28
CA ALA A 438 11.14 -29.77 21.36
C ALA A 438 9.69 -29.89 21.87
N SER A 439 8.94 -28.79 21.91
CA SER A 439 7.55 -28.77 22.40
C SER A 439 6.55 -29.44 21.45
N VAL A 440 6.84 -29.52 20.14
CA VAL A 440 6.05 -30.32 19.18
C VAL A 440 6.18 -31.82 19.45
N ALA A 441 7.28 -32.26 20.09
CA ALA A 441 7.48 -33.66 20.48
C ALA A 441 6.86 -34.03 21.85
N VAL A 442 6.39 -33.08 22.66
CA VAL A 442 5.92 -33.32 24.06
C VAL A 442 4.56 -32.69 24.38
N ALA A 443 3.77 -32.26 23.40
CA ALA A 443 2.41 -31.80 23.65
C ALA A 443 1.37 -32.55 22.80
N ASP A 444 1.25 -33.86 23.06
CA ASP A 444 -0.05 -34.52 22.99
C ASP A 444 -0.93 -34.04 24.16
N ASN A 445 -1.17 -32.73 24.23
CA ASN A 445 -2.31 -32.18 24.97
C ASN A 445 -3.52 -32.19 24.02
N SER A 446 -3.85 -33.38 23.52
CA SER A 446 -5.09 -33.68 22.82
C SER A 446 -6.31 -33.62 23.74
N GLN A 447 -6.12 -33.35 25.03
CA GLN A 447 -7.22 -32.97 25.91
C GLN A 447 -7.45 -31.45 25.83
N PRO A 448 -8.56 -30.98 25.23
CA PRO A 448 -8.98 -29.60 25.43
C PRO A 448 -9.07 -29.36 26.93
N LYS A 449 -8.43 -28.31 27.44
CA LYS A 449 -8.64 -27.88 28.84
C LYS A 449 -10.14 -27.66 29.02
N SER A 450 -10.82 -28.63 29.63
CA SER A 450 -12.27 -28.69 29.84
C SER A 450 -12.79 -27.64 30.82
N ASN A 451 -11.92 -26.70 31.25
CA ASN A 451 -12.26 -25.59 32.13
C ASN A 451 -12.85 -24.38 31.38
N PHE A 452 -13.44 -24.57 30.20
CA PHE A 452 -14.33 -23.56 29.66
C PHE A 452 -15.66 -23.61 30.42
N ARG A 453 -15.78 -22.81 31.49
CA ARG A 453 -17.11 -22.46 32.02
C ARG A 453 -17.95 -21.97 30.83
N SER A 454 -19.10 -22.60 30.59
CA SER A 454 -20.08 -22.06 29.66
C SER A 454 -20.56 -20.73 30.23
N THR A 455 -20.13 -19.64 29.63
CA THR A 455 -20.87 -18.39 29.72
C THR A 455 -22.03 -18.54 28.73
N ASP A 456 -23.27 -18.42 29.20
CA ASP A 456 -24.46 -18.40 28.31
C ASP A 456 -24.50 -17.12 27.46
N GLN A 457 -23.64 -16.15 27.78
CA GLN A 457 -23.56 -14.88 27.07
C GLN A 457 -22.67 -14.99 25.83
N GLN A 458 -23.27 -14.71 24.68
CA GLN A 458 -22.60 -14.67 23.39
C GLN A 458 -23.07 -13.44 22.62
N ILE A 459 -22.21 -12.90 21.76
CA ILE A 459 -22.63 -11.94 20.74
C ILE A 459 -22.89 -12.71 19.46
N THR A 460 -24.11 -12.63 18.93
CA THR A 460 -24.47 -13.28 17.67
C THR A 460 -24.65 -12.25 16.58
N LEU A 461 -23.85 -12.38 15.52
CA LEU A 461 -24.09 -11.70 14.26
C LEU A 461 -24.97 -12.60 13.39
N ILE A 462 -26.02 -12.04 12.81
CA ILE A 462 -26.96 -12.76 11.95
C ILE A 462 -26.94 -12.12 10.57
N ASP A 463 -26.88 -12.95 9.53
CA ASP A 463 -26.97 -12.54 8.12
C ASP A 463 -25.99 -11.42 7.72
N VAL A 464 -24.72 -11.55 8.12
CA VAL A 464 -23.69 -10.55 7.78
C VAL A 464 -23.35 -10.65 6.30
N ARG A 465 -23.52 -9.53 5.59
CA ARG A 465 -23.30 -9.39 4.13
C ARG A 465 -22.26 -8.33 3.75
N THR A 466 -21.51 -7.81 4.72
CA THR A 466 -20.53 -6.75 4.49
C THR A 466 -19.43 -7.20 3.54
N ASN A 467 -19.19 -6.42 2.47
CA ASN A 467 -18.22 -6.70 1.41
C ASN A 467 -18.47 -8.05 0.71
N ASN A 468 -17.59 -9.03 0.94
CA ASN A 468 -17.59 -10.33 0.29
C ASN A 468 -18.19 -11.45 1.17
N LEU A 469 -18.81 -11.11 2.30
CA LEU A 469 -19.46 -12.08 3.18
C LEU A 469 -20.81 -12.54 2.60
N GLN A 470 -21.02 -13.85 2.53
CA GLN A 470 -22.20 -14.47 1.94
C GLN A 470 -23.20 -14.88 3.01
N SER A 471 -23.93 -13.92 3.60
CA SER A 471 -24.99 -14.22 4.59
C SER A 471 -24.45 -14.99 5.81
N VAL A 472 -23.35 -14.50 6.39
CA VAL A 472 -22.65 -15.22 7.46
C VAL A 472 -23.31 -14.94 8.80
N SER A 473 -23.74 -16.00 9.50
CA SER A 473 -24.21 -15.93 10.89
C SER A 473 -23.22 -16.62 11.82
N VAL A 474 -22.77 -15.93 12.86
CA VAL A 474 -21.73 -16.42 13.77
C VAL A 474 -21.94 -15.90 15.19
N SER A 475 -21.67 -16.76 16.18
CA SER A 475 -21.72 -16.40 17.60
C SER A 475 -20.33 -16.38 18.23
N PHE A 476 -20.02 -15.30 18.95
CA PHE A 476 -18.77 -15.12 19.69
C PHE A 476 -19.05 -15.26 21.20
N PRO A 477 -18.48 -16.26 21.89
CA PRO A 477 -18.69 -16.41 23.32
C PRO A 477 -17.98 -15.30 24.12
N LEU A 478 -18.70 -14.69 25.06
CA LEU A 478 -18.16 -13.65 25.92
C LEU A 478 -17.30 -14.24 27.05
N GLY A 479 -16.31 -13.47 27.51
CA GLY A 479 -15.38 -13.89 28.56
C GLY A 479 -14.36 -14.93 28.13
N LYS A 480 -14.24 -15.21 26.82
CA LYS A 480 -13.26 -16.13 26.25
C LYS A 480 -12.31 -15.42 25.30
N LEU A 481 -11.09 -15.93 25.17
CA LEU A 481 -10.18 -15.52 24.11
C LEU A 481 -10.63 -16.19 22.80
N VAL A 482 -11.19 -15.41 21.88
CA VAL A 482 -11.67 -15.90 20.59
C VAL A 482 -10.70 -15.49 19.47
N GLY A 483 -10.17 -16.48 18.76
CA GLY A 483 -9.35 -16.26 17.57
C GLY A 483 -10.19 -16.40 16.30
N VAL A 484 -10.12 -15.42 15.40
CA VAL A 484 -10.78 -15.45 14.09
C VAL A 484 -9.74 -15.73 13.01
N ALA A 485 -9.74 -16.94 12.46
CA ALA A 485 -8.75 -17.42 11.50
C ALA A 485 -9.35 -17.63 10.10
N GLY A 486 -8.49 -17.67 9.08
CA GLY A 486 -8.87 -17.86 7.68
C GLY A 486 -7.85 -17.22 6.72
N VAL A 487 -7.86 -17.63 5.45
CA VAL A 487 -6.96 -17.12 4.39
C VAL A 487 -7.13 -15.61 4.14
N SER A 488 -6.13 -14.93 3.56
CA SER A 488 -6.29 -13.51 3.22
C SER A 488 -7.48 -13.31 2.26
N GLY A 489 -8.27 -12.26 2.49
CA GLY A 489 -9.48 -12.01 1.70
C GLY A 489 -10.71 -12.83 2.11
N SER A 490 -10.62 -13.77 3.06
CA SER A 490 -11.77 -14.58 3.53
C SER A 490 -12.87 -13.80 4.26
N GLY A 491 -12.77 -12.47 4.36
CA GLY A 491 -13.77 -11.63 5.03
C GLY A 491 -13.56 -11.40 6.53
N LYS A 492 -12.43 -11.81 7.13
CA LYS A 492 -12.15 -11.60 8.58
C LYS A 492 -12.30 -10.15 9.03
N SER A 493 -11.67 -9.21 8.32
CA SER A 493 -11.76 -7.78 8.62
C SER A 493 -13.15 -7.22 8.34
N SER A 494 -13.84 -7.71 7.30
CA SER A 494 -15.23 -7.35 7.02
C SER A 494 -16.17 -7.77 8.15
N LEU A 495 -15.94 -8.97 8.72
CA LEU A 495 -16.74 -9.52 9.81
C LEU A 495 -16.50 -8.78 11.12
N ILE A 496 -15.23 -8.56 11.49
CA ILE A 496 -14.88 -7.95 12.78
C ILE A 496 -14.88 -6.42 12.70
N SER A 497 -13.94 -5.84 11.96
CA SER A 497 -13.78 -4.38 11.91
C SER A 497 -14.88 -3.69 11.09
N GLY A 498 -15.40 -4.36 10.07
CA GLY A 498 -16.43 -3.80 9.17
C GLY A 498 -17.86 -4.00 9.65
N THR A 499 -18.13 -4.95 10.55
CA THR A 499 -19.49 -5.27 11.01
C THR A 499 -19.59 -5.25 12.53
N LEU A 500 -18.87 -6.14 13.22
CA LEU A 500 -18.99 -6.28 14.68
C LEU A 500 -18.64 -4.99 15.44
N VAL A 501 -17.50 -4.37 15.12
CA VAL A 501 -17.04 -3.16 15.82
C VAL A 501 -18.00 -1.98 15.62
N PRO A 502 -18.45 -1.65 14.38
CA PRO A 502 -19.49 -0.65 14.18
C PRO A 502 -20.80 -0.95 14.92
N ALA A 503 -21.28 -2.20 14.89
CA ALA A 503 -22.52 -2.60 15.57
C ALA A 503 -22.44 -2.40 17.09
N LEU A 504 -21.32 -2.78 17.70
CA LEU A 504 -21.09 -2.56 19.14
C LEU A 504 -20.98 -1.08 19.52
N ARG A 505 -20.54 -0.22 18.59
CA ARG A 505 -20.49 1.24 18.83
C ARG A 505 -21.89 1.85 18.78
N SER A 506 -22.73 1.43 17.84
CA SER A 506 -24.10 1.92 17.73
C SER A 506 -25.01 1.48 18.89
N GLU A 507 -24.68 0.39 19.58
CA GLU A 507 -25.42 -0.05 20.78
C GLU A 507 -24.96 0.63 22.08
N ALA A 508 -23.82 1.33 22.05
CA ALA A 508 -23.25 2.02 23.21
C ALA A 508 -23.59 3.53 23.28
N GLU A 509 -24.19 4.06 22.20
CA GLU A 509 -24.80 5.39 22.10
C GLU A 509 -26.30 5.28 22.38
#